data_AF-A0A0T6ZHS2-F1
#
_entry.id   AF-A0A0T6ZHS2-F1
#
_cell.length_a   1.000
_cell.length_b   1.000
_cell.length_c   1.000
_cell.angle_alpha   90.00
_cell.angle_beta   90.00
_cell.angle_gamma   90.00
#
_symmetry.space_group_name_H-M   'P 1'
#
loop_
_entity.id
_entity.type
_entity.pdbx_description
1 polymer ?
#
loop_
_entity_poly.entity_id
_entity_poly.type
_entity_poly.pdbx_seq_one_letter_code
_entity_poly.pdbx_strand_id
1 'polypeptide(L)'
;MSFVMRHVISRFSFSLIAACLGAGIMASAAYAQAAKGASGLPLPRFVSLKSKSVNLRIGPSVDYAVAFRYMKPGVPVEIIQEYDNWRRIRDADGTEGWVNQALLSGDRTAVAAPWMRGKGEGVFVNMRRDPQGTSPIVARMEPGVIVHVGECNGDWCHAETQGVEGWIAQSEIWGAYPGEAFK
;
A
#
# COMPACT_ATOMS: atom_id res chain seq x y z
N MET A 1 -73.71 34.93 -25.10
CA MET A 1 -73.95 35.52 -23.76
C MET A 1 -73.04 34.80 -22.76
N SER A 2 -72.40 35.43 -21.78
CA SER A 2 -72.03 36.85 -21.59
C SER A 2 -70.84 36.92 -20.62
N PHE A 3 -69.93 37.87 -20.84
CA PHE A 3 -68.76 38.14 -20.00
C PHE A 3 -69.11 39.13 -18.88
N VAL A 4 -68.88 38.80 -17.59
CA VAL A 4 -68.79 39.73 -16.42
C VAL A 4 -67.91 39.06 -15.32
N MET A 5 -67.36 39.78 -14.33
CA MET A 5 -66.08 40.50 -14.39
C MET A 5 -65.82 41.30 -13.09
N ARG A 6 -64.69 41.06 -12.39
CA ARG A 6 -64.13 41.80 -11.21
C ARG A 6 -64.86 41.59 -9.87
N HIS A 7 -64.23 41.53 -8.69
CA HIS A 7 -63.06 42.24 -8.11
C HIS A 7 -62.24 41.28 -7.19
N VAL A 8 -60.90 41.27 -7.20
CA VAL A 8 -59.97 42.12 -6.42
C VAL A 8 -60.31 42.24 -4.92
N ILE A 9 -59.50 41.60 -4.07
CA ILE A 9 -58.95 42.18 -2.83
C ILE A 9 -57.59 41.50 -2.56
N SER A 10 -56.57 42.32 -2.28
CA SER A 10 -55.24 41.87 -1.88
C SER A 10 -55.22 41.57 -0.38
N ARG A 11 -54.54 40.49 0.02
CA ARG A 11 -53.93 40.39 1.35
C ARG A 11 -52.51 39.86 1.23
N PHE A 12 -51.55 40.78 1.35
CA PHE A 12 -50.17 40.46 1.69
C PHE A 12 -50.16 39.64 2.99
N SER A 13 -49.57 38.44 2.94
CA SER A 13 -49.12 37.72 4.12
C SER A 13 -47.61 37.73 4.15
N PHE A 14 -47.05 38.29 5.22
CA PHE A 14 -45.60 38.40 5.42
C PHE A 14 -44.97 37.03 5.70
N SER A 15 -43.77 36.86 5.14
CA SER A 15 -42.63 36.10 5.66
C SER A 15 -42.84 34.79 6.43
N LEU A 16 -42.28 33.72 5.86
CA LEU A 16 -41.20 32.97 6.54
C LEU A 16 -40.42 32.13 5.53
N ILE A 17 -39.39 32.74 4.92
CA ILE A 17 -38.37 31.97 4.19
C ILE A 17 -37.47 31.33 5.25
N ALA A 18 -37.75 30.06 5.56
CA ALA A 18 -36.86 29.24 6.36
C ALA A 18 -35.60 28.93 5.53
N ALA A 19 -34.58 29.78 5.65
CA ALA A 19 -33.26 29.51 5.09
C ALA A 19 -32.60 28.37 5.87
N CYS A 20 -32.90 27.12 5.47
CA CYS A 20 -32.16 25.95 5.92
C CYS A 20 -30.72 26.03 5.38
N LEU A 21 -29.85 26.68 6.16
CA LEU A 21 -28.41 26.60 6.01
C LEU A 21 -27.99 25.13 6.14
N GLY A 22 -27.85 24.47 5.00
CA GLY A 22 -27.29 23.13 4.92
C GLY A 22 -25.85 23.15 5.37
N ALA A 23 -25.61 22.87 6.65
CA ALA A 23 -24.29 22.66 7.21
C ALA A 23 -23.69 21.40 6.57
N GLY A 24 -22.98 21.60 5.45
CA GLY A 24 -22.25 20.55 4.77
C GLY A 24 -21.20 19.96 5.71
N ILE A 25 -21.51 18.79 6.27
CA ILE A 25 -20.56 17.95 6.99
C ILE A 25 -19.44 17.51 6.04
N MET A 26 -18.41 18.35 5.88
CA MET A 26 -17.17 17.92 5.26
C MET A 26 -16.51 16.88 6.17
N ALA A 27 -16.80 15.62 5.88
CA ALA A 27 -16.09 14.49 6.46
C ALA A 27 -14.64 14.52 5.96
N SER A 28 -13.77 15.20 6.71
CA SER A 28 -12.33 15.12 6.51
C SER A 28 -11.91 13.67 6.72
N ALA A 29 -11.35 13.05 5.68
CA ALA A 29 -10.70 11.76 5.82
C ALA A 29 -9.50 11.93 6.76
N ALA A 30 -9.67 11.55 8.02
CA ALA A 30 -8.59 11.54 8.99
C ALA A 30 -7.64 10.39 8.62
N TYR A 31 -6.58 10.71 7.86
CA TYR A 31 -5.46 9.80 7.66
C TYR A 31 -4.87 9.49 9.04
N ALA A 32 -5.00 8.23 9.46
CA ALA A 32 -4.41 7.79 10.71
C ALA A 32 -2.89 7.97 10.65
N GLN A 33 -2.33 8.85 11.50
CA GLN A 33 -0.88 8.97 11.65
C GLN A 33 -0.31 7.58 11.94
N ALA A 34 0.64 7.11 11.12
CA ALA A 34 1.28 5.82 11.31
C ALA A 34 1.88 5.76 12.72
N ALA A 35 1.47 4.75 13.50
CA ALA A 35 1.95 4.58 14.87
C ALA A 35 3.46 4.35 14.86
N LYS A 36 4.22 4.99 15.75
CA LYS A 36 5.66 4.73 15.85
C LYS A 36 5.92 3.53 16.74
N GLY A 37 6.78 2.62 16.28
CA GLY A 37 7.25 1.49 17.07
C GLY A 37 8.29 1.89 18.12
N ALA A 38 8.77 0.92 18.89
CA ALA A 38 9.84 1.11 19.88
C ALA A 38 11.16 1.59 19.22
N SER A 39 11.35 1.32 17.93
CA SER A 39 12.45 1.85 17.11
C SER A 39 12.29 3.31 16.68
N GLY A 40 11.15 3.96 16.96
CA GLY A 40 10.82 5.31 16.50
C GLY A 40 10.39 5.40 15.01
N LEU A 41 10.48 4.29 14.28
CA LEU A 41 10.05 4.16 12.88
C LEU A 41 8.54 3.89 12.79
N PRO A 42 7.88 4.25 11.67
CA PRO A 42 6.45 4.01 11.48
C PRO A 42 6.10 2.52 11.44
N LEU A 43 4.88 2.21 11.85
CA LEU A 43 4.24 0.92 11.74
C LEU A 43 2.84 1.08 11.11
N PRO A 44 2.44 0.18 10.20
CA PRO A 44 3.27 -0.86 9.60
C PRO A 44 4.27 -0.29 8.58
N ARG A 45 5.33 -1.03 8.22
CA ARG A 45 6.30 -0.60 7.17
C ARG A 45 6.96 -1.79 6.47
N PHE A 46 7.30 -1.63 5.19
CA PHE A 46 8.06 -2.65 4.46
C PHE A 46 9.58 -2.56 4.70
N VAL A 47 10.20 -3.73 4.75
CA VAL A 47 11.65 -3.99 4.86
C VAL A 47 11.98 -5.25 4.06
N SER A 48 13.23 -5.69 4.03
CA SER A 48 13.63 -6.96 3.40
C SER A 48 14.38 -7.91 4.33
N LEU A 49 14.33 -9.21 4.04
CA LEU A 49 15.17 -10.22 4.68
C LEU A 49 16.60 -10.14 4.14
N LYS A 50 17.62 -9.91 4.98
CA LYS A 50 19.00 -9.74 4.49
C LYS A 50 19.83 -11.04 4.48
N SER A 51 19.42 -12.03 5.24
CA SER A 51 20.19 -13.28 5.43
C SER A 51 19.71 -14.39 4.49
N LYS A 52 20.64 -15.27 4.06
CA LYS A 52 20.34 -16.44 3.20
C LYS A 52 19.36 -17.44 3.84
N SER A 53 19.26 -17.44 5.17
CA SER A 53 18.32 -18.26 5.93
C SER A 53 17.76 -17.42 7.08
N VAL A 54 16.44 -17.31 7.17
CA VAL A 54 15.75 -16.59 8.25
C VAL A 54 14.66 -17.49 8.83
N ASN A 55 14.73 -17.77 10.13
CA ASN A 55 13.68 -18.50 10.84
C ASN A 55 12.56 -17.52 11.25
N LEU A 56 11.34 -17.78 10.81
CA LEU A 56 10.11 -17.18 11.34
C LEU A 56 9.66 -17.97 12.56
N ARG A 57 9.46 -17.31 13.71
CA ARG A 57 9.07 -17.96 14.96
C ARG A 57 7.67 -17.57 15.40
N ILE A 58 7.01 -18.45 16.16
CA ILE A 58 5.66 -18.16 16.70
C ILE A 58 5.66 -17.09 17.81
N GLY A 59 6.82 -16.75 18.38
CA GLY A 59 6.96 -15.74 19.44
C GLY A 59 8.33 -15.05 19.46
N PRO A 60 8.47 -13.92 20.19
CA PRO A 60 9.65 -13.06 20.19
C PRO A 60 10.77 -13.58 21.12
N SER A 61 11.21 -14.82 20.93
CA SER A 61 12.41 -15.39 21.56
C SER A 61 12.98 -16.53 20.69
N VAL A 62 14.24 -16.87 20.90
CA VAL A 62 14.89 -18.04 20.27
C VAL A 62 14.34 -19.38 20.76
N ASP A 63 13.60 -19.39 21.87
CA ASP A 63 12.98 -20.58 22.47
C ASP A 63 11.66 -20.97 21.79
N TYR A 64 10.99 -20.03 21.13
CA TYR A 64 9.75 -20.29 20.41
C TYR A 64 10.01 -21.11 19.13
N ALA A 65 9.12 -22.07 18.86
CA ALA A 65 9.19 -22.92 17.68
C ALA A 65 9.29 -22.11 16.36
N VAL A 66 10.05 -22.64 15.41
CA VAL A 66 10.15 -22.11 14.05
C VAL A 66 8.91 -22.55 13.27
N ALA A 67 8.09 -21.59 12.85
CA ALA A 67 6.90 -21.82 12.03
C ALA A 67 7.29 -22.01 10.55
N PHE A 68 8.27 -21.24 10.07
CA PHE A 68 8.72 -21.25 8.68
C PHE A 68 10.19 -20.86 8.58
N ARG A 69 10.85 -21.22 7.47
CA ARG A 69 12.22 -20.78 7.17
C ARG A 69 12.29 -20.22 5.75
N TYR A 70 12.56 -18.93 5.64
CA TYR A 70 12.89 -18.30 4.37
C TYR A 70 14.33 -18.67 3.98
N MET A 71 14.53 -19.05 2.71
CA MET A 71 15.81 -19.52 2.15
C MET A 71 16.41 -18.57 1.12
N LYS A 72 15.90 -17.33 1.04
CA LYS A 72 16.29 -16.33 0.04
C LYS A 72 16.38 -14.93 0.69
N PRO A 73 17.46 -14.17 0.48
CA PRO A 73 17.54 -12.76 0.86
C PRO A 73 16.77 -11.88 -0.14
N GLY A 74 16.48 -10.63 0.24
CA GLY A 74 15.70 -9.69 -0.56
C GLY A 74 14.19 -10.02 -0.62
N VAL A 75 13.71 -11.00 0.15
CA VAL A 75 12.26 -11.23 0.32
C VAL A 75 11.69 -10.03 1.07
N PRO A 76 10.72 -9.29 0.49
CA PRO A 76 10.07 -8.19 1.19
C PRO A 76 9.19 -8.74 2.31
N VAL A 77 9.09 -8.00 3.41
CA VAL A 77 8.20 -8.30 4.52
C VAL A 77 7.68 -6.99 5.15
N GLU A 78 6.44 -7.02 5.63
CA GLU A 78 5.80 -5.91 6.34
C GLU A 78 6.05 -6.07 7.85
N ILE A 79 6.76 -5.14 8.50
CA ILE A 79 6.81 -5.08 9.98
C ILE A 79 5.48 -4.50 10.46
N ILE A 80 4.73 -5.31 11.22
CA ILE A 80 3.43 -4.95 11.80
C ILE A 80 3.48 -4.74 13.32
N GLN A 81 4.52 -5.25 14.01
CA GLN A 81 4.70 -5.06 15.46
C GLN A 81 6.19 -5.10 15.84
N GLU A 82 6.53 -4.48 16.97
CA GLU A 82 7.87 -4.48 17.55
C GLU A 82 7.81 -4.91 19.02
N TYR A 83 8.79 -5.74 19.44
CA TYR A 83 9.00 -6.12 20.83
C TYR A 83 10.50 -6.33 21.05
N ASP A 84 11.16 -5.48 21.83
CA ASP A 84 12.62 -5.51 22.04
C ASP A 84 13.39 -5.63 20.70
N ASN A 85 14.17 -6.70 20.49
CA ASN A 85 14.94 -7.00 19.29
C ASN A 85 14.15 -7.78 18.23
N TRP A 86 12.86 -8.00 18.44
CA TRP A 86 11.99 -8.80 17.57
C TRP A 86 10.98 -7.94 16.82
N ARG A 87 10.76 -8.30 15.55
CA ARG A 87 9.80 -7.68 14.67
C ARG A 87 8.79 -8.75 14.28
N ARG A 88 7.50 -8.50 14.56
CA ARG A 88 6.43 -9.31 13.97
C ARG A 88 6.29 -8.84 12.54
N ILE A 89 6.49 -9.77 11.62
CA ILE A 89 6.38 -9.53 10.19
C ILE A 89 5.15 -10.22 9.61
N ARG A 90 4.72 -9.73 8.45
CA ARG A 90 3.83 -10.41 7.51
C ARG A 90 4.55 -10.53 6.16
N ASP A 91 4.37 -11.64 5.45
CA ASP A 91 4.84 -11.80 4.05
C ASP A 91 3.74 -11.53 3.02
N ALA A 92 4.10 -11.62 1.72
CA ALA A 92 3.19 -11.39 0.60
C ALA A 92 2.04 -12.40 0.49
N ASP A 93 2.17 -13.56 1.14
CA ASP A 93 1.18 -14.64 1.16
C ASP A 93 0.34 -14.59 2.46
N GLY A 94 0.59 -13.62 3.35
CA GLY A 94 -0.14 -13.38 4.59
C GLY A 94 0.42 -14.11 5.82
N THR A 95 1.55 -14.82 5.69
CA THR A 95 2.18 -15.54 6.79
C THR A 95 2.72 -14.56 7.83
N GLU A 96 2.32 -14.72 9.09
CA GLU A 96 2.81 -13.88 10.19
C GLU A 96 3.70 -14.63 11.18
N GLY A 97 4.64 -13.90 11.78
CA GLY A 97 5.47 -14.41 12.88
C GLY A 97 6.60 -13.46 13.23
N TRP A 98 7.48 -13.89 14.12
CA TRP A 98 8.56 -13.09 14.69
C TRP A 98 9.91 -13.40 14.08
N VAL A 99 10.63 -12.34 13.69
CA VAL A 99 12.01 -12.38 13.19
C VAL A 99 12.85 -11.42 14.03
N ASN A 100 14.10 -11.79 14.33
CA ASN A 100 15.03 -10.90 15.01
C ASN A 100 15.46 -9.76 14.05
N GLN A 101 15.46 -8.51 14.52
CA GLN A 101 15.78 -7.34 13.69
C GLN A 101 17.16 -7.42 13.02
N ALA A 102 18.11 -8.14 13.63
CA ALA A 102 19.44 -8.35 13.05
C ALA A 102 19.44 -9.22 11.77
N LEU A 103 18.29 -9.77 11.36
CA LEU A 103 18.10 -10.52 10.10
C LEU A 103 17.35 -9.71 9.01
N LEU A 104 16.98 -8.46 9.30
CA LEU A 104 16.29 -7.55 8.39
C LEU A 104 17.24 -6.46 7.87
N SER A 105 16.93 -5.89 6.70
CA SER A 105 17.53 -4.67 6.16
C SER A 105 16.46 -3.62 5.85
N GLY A 106 16.84 -2.34 5.89
CA GLY A 106 16.00 -1.24 5.41
C GLY A 106 15.84 -1.21 3.89
N ASP A 107 16.67 -1.97 3.15
CA ASP A 107 16.65 -2.03 1.68
C ASP A 107 15.24 -2.41 1.20
N ARG A 108 14.63 -1.49 0.44
CA ARG A 108 13.26 -1.67 -0.05
C ARG A 108 13.27 -2.64 -1.23
N THR A 109 12.37 -3.60 -1.15
CA THR A 109 12.13 -4.63 -2.17
C THR A 109 10.63 -4.81 -2.30
N ALA A 110 10.19 -5.37 -3.42
CA ALA A 110 8.79 -5.70 -3.64
C ALA A 110 8.62 -7.00 -4.43
N VAL A 111 7.43 -7.60 -4.36
CA VAL A 111 7.00 -8.70 -5.21
C VAL A 111 6.06 -8.17 -6.28
N ALA A 112 6.32 -8.49 -7.55
CA ALA A 112 5.39 -8.24 -8.65
C ALA A 112 4.09 -9.05 -8.47
N ALA A 113 2.96 -8.36 -8.32
CA ALA A 113 1.59 -8.86 -8.24
C ALA A 113 1.41 -10.29 -7.66
N PRO A 114 1.83 -10.57 -6.41
CA PRO A 114 1.78 -11.93 -5.84
C PRO A 114 0.38 -12.55 -5.87
N TRP A 115 -0.68 -11.75 -5.75
CA TRP A 115 -2.08 -12.14 -5.89
C TRP A 115 -2.48 -12.61 -7.30
N MET A 116 -1.58 -12.56 -8.29
CA MET A 116 -1.77 -13.05 -9.66
C MET A 116 -1.01 -14.35 -9.97
N ARG A 117 -0.23 -14.89 -9.01
CA ARG A 117 0.46 -16.19 -9.14
C ARG A 117 -0.52 -17.28 -9.56
N GLY A 118 -0.14 -18.06 -10.57
CA GLY A 118 -0.93 -19.20 -11.05
C GLY A 118 -2.24 -18.88 -11.79
N LYS A 119 -2.55 -17.61 -12.09
CA LYS A 119 -3.81 -17.22 -12.76
C LYS A 119 -3.84 -17.42 -14.29
N GLY A 120 -2.81 -18.05 -14.86
CA GLY A 120 -2.75 -18.42 -16.27
C GLY A 120 -1.45 -17.97 -16.96
N GLU A 121 -1.18 -18.57 -18.11
CA GLU A 121 -0.07 -18.17 -18.99
C GLU A 121 -0.33 -16.77 -19.57
N GLY A 122 0.73 -15.99 -19.78
CA GLY A 122 0.64 -14.64 -20.38
C GLY A 122 0.28 -13.50 -19.42
N VAL A 123 0.10 -13.77 -18.12
CA VAL A 123 -0.07 -12.72 -17.10
C VAL A 123 1.30 -12.17 -16.70
N PHE A 124 1.52 -10.87 -16.90
CA PHE A 124 2.78 -10.19 -16.57
C PHE A 124 2.55 -8.82 -15.93
N VAL A 125 3.43 -8.45 -15.01
CA VAL A 125 3.65 -7.06 -14.55
C VAL A 125 4.62 -6.38 -15.51
N ASN A 126 4.33 -5.16 -15.92
CA ASN A 126 5.14 -4.43 -16.91
C ASN A 126 6.04 -3.41 -16.23
N MET A 127 7.35 -3.53 -16.44
CA MET A 127 8.32 -2.47 -16.13
C MET A 127 8.46 -1.57 -17.36
N ARG A 128 8.37 -0.25 -17.17
CA ARG A 128 8.39 0.77 -18.23
C ARG A 128 9.59 1.69 -18.10
N ARG A 129 9.96 2.39 -19.18
CA ARG A 129 11.09 3.32 -19.18
C ARG A 129 10.85 4.54 -18.27
N ASP A 130 9.60 5.00 -18.20
CA ASP A 130 9.18 6.21 -17.49
C ASP A 130 7.92 5.91 -16.64
N PRO A 131 7.60 6.70 -15.60
CA PRO A 131 6.42 6.50 -14.74
C PRO A 131 5.11 6.94 -15.42
N GLN A 132 4.78 6.30 -16.54
CA GLN A 132 3.58 6.58 -17.33
C GLN A 132 3.08 5.33 -18.05
N GLY A 133 1.76 5.09 -18.04
CA GLY A 133 1.14 3.89 -18.64
C GLY A 133 1.34 3.74 -20.15
N THR A 134 1.69 4.82 -20.85
CA THR A 134 2.04 4.85 -22.28
C THR A 134 3.53 4.72 -22.57
N SER A 135 4.41 4.78 -21.56
CA SER A 135 5.86 4.65 -21.75
C SER A 135 6.24 3.24 -22.24
N PRO A 136 7.25 3.09 -23.13
CA PRO A 136 7.72 1.80 -23.62
C PRO A 136 8.01 0.79 -22.50
N ILE A 137 7.55 -0.44 -22.68
CA ILE A 137 7.85 -1.56 -21.78
C ILE A 137 9.31 -1.96 -21.98
N VAL A 138 10.09 -1.99 -20.91
CA VAL A 138 11.51 -2.41 -20.90
C VAL A 138 11.68 -3.83 -20.39
N ALA A 139 10.78 -4.32 -19.52
CA ALA A 139 10.72 -5.72 -19.12
C ALA A 139 9.29 -6.17 -18.80
N ARG A 140 9.06 -7.49 -18.89
CA ARG A 140 7.86 -8.17 -18.41
C ARG A 140 8.27 -9.16 -17.32
N MET A 141 7.58 -9.14 -16.21
CA MET A 141 7.87 -9.99 -15.05
C MET A 141 6.66 -10.86 -14.74
N GLU A 142 6.89 -12.13 -14.43
CA GLU A 142 5.85 -13.01 -13.93
C GLU A 142 5.43 -12.62 -12.51
N PRO A 143 4.14 -12.82 -12.13
CA PRO A 143 3.69 -12.73 -10.75
C PRO A 143 4.57 -13.53 -9.79
N GLY A 144 5.14 -12.87 -8.78
CA GLY A 144 6.06 -13.46 -7.82
C GLY A 144 7.53 -13.08 -7.98
N VAL A 145 7.93 -12.41 -9.08
CA VAL A 145 9.28 -11.86 -9.23
C VAL A 145 9.56 -10.84 -8.14
N ILE A 146 10.75 -10.92 -7.53
CA ILE A 146 11.25 -9.94 -6.56
C ILE A 146 12.05 -8.86 -7.30
N VAL A 147 11.81 -7.61 -6.93
CA VAL A 147 12.52 -6.42 -7.43
C VAL A 147 13.11 -5.63 -6.26
N HIS A 148 14.24 -4.97 -6.48
CA HIS A 148 14.69 -3.88 -5.60
C HIS A 148 13.88 -2.62 -5.95
N VAL A 149 13.59 -1.76 -4.98
CA VAL A 149 12.82 -0.51 -5.21
C VAL A 149 13.59 0.65 -4.58
N GLY A 150 14.15 1.53 -5.41
CA GLY A 150 14.92 2.68 -4.95
C GLY A 150 14.05 3.88 -4.59
N GLU A 151 13.02 4.15 -5.40
CA GLU A 151 12.13 5.30 -5.26
C GLU A 151 10.68 4.87 -5.50
N CYS A 152 9.74 5.51 -4.80
CA CYS A 152 8.33 5.57 -5.22
C CYS A 152 7.85 7.02 -5.19
N ASN A 153 6.99 7.40 -6.14
CA ASN A 153 6.43 8.75 -6.25
C ASN A 153 4.94 8.84 -5.83
N GLY A 154 4.37 7.77 -5.28
CA GLY A 154 2.96 7.64 -4.90
C GLY A 154 2.09 6.89 -5.90
N ASP A 155 2.49 6.82 -7.18
CA ASP A 155 1.78 6.09 -8.24
C ASP A 155 2.67 5.02 -8.91
N TRP A 156 3.97 5.28 -9.01
CA TRP A 156 4.98 4.46 -9.65
C TRP A 156 6.19 4.29 -8.74
N CYS A 157 6.86 3.15 -8.89
CA CYS A 157 8.06 2.81 -8.15
C CYS A 157 9.19 2.48 -9.13
N HIS A 158 10.34 3.15 -8.97
CA HIS A 158 11.56 2.87 -9.70
C HIS A 158 12.22 1.62 -9.12
N ALA A 159 12.41 0.62 -9.96
CA ALA A 159 12.73 -0.72 -9.55
C ALA A 159 13.75 -1.37 -10.49
N GLU A 160 14.59 -2.23 -9.90
CA GLU A 160 15.61 -3.00 -10.62
C GLU A 160 15.41 -4.50 -10.36
N THR A 161 15.58 -5.31 -11.41
CA THR A 161 15.76 -6.76 -11.25
C THR A 161 16.59 -7.32 -12.41
N GLN A 162 17.52 -8.22 -12.11
CA GLN A 162 18.40 -8.88 -13.08
C GLN A 162 19.17 -7.92 -14.01
N GLY A 163 19.52 -6.72 -13.53
CA GLY A 163 20.21 -5.70 -14.32
C GLY A 163 19.32 -4.92 -15.30
N VAL A 164 17.99 -5.08 -15.22
CA VAL A 164 17.02 -4.22 -15.91
C VAL A 164 16.36 -3.29 -14.90
N GLU A 165 16.34 -2.01 -15.24
CA GLU A 165 15.83 -0.91 -14.43
C GLU A 165 14.68 -0.20 -15.14
N GLY A 166 13.70 0.30 -14.37
CA GLY A 166 12.60 1.10 -14.87
C GLY A 166 11.50 1.30 -13.83
N TRP A 167 10.32 1.72 -14.27
CA TRP A 167 9.19 2.06 -13.43
C TRP A 167 8.09 0.98 -13.49
N ILE A 168 7.61 0.56 -12.33
CA ILE A 168 6.47 -0.34 -12.17
C ILE A 168 5.33 0.46 -11.53
N ALA A 169 4.09 0.23 -11.94
CA ALA A 169 2.95 0.82 -11.25
C ALA A 169 2.89 0.30 -9.80
N GLN A 170 2.75 1.20 -8.83
CA GLN A 170 2.77 0.83 -7.41
C GLN A 170 1.65 -0.14 -7.03
N SER A 171 0.50 -0.05 -7.71
CA SER A 171 -0.63 -0.97 -7.58
C SER A 171 -0.38 -2.38 -8.12
N GLU A 172 0.69 -2.61 -8.89
CA GLU A 172 1.10 -3.93 -9.40
C GLU A 172 2.17 -4.61 -8.54
N ILE A 173 2.52 -4.06 -7.37
CA ILE A 173 3.54 -4.62 -6.46
C ILE A 173 3.06 -4.75 -5.01
N TRP A 174 3.68 -5.67 -4.27
CA TRP A 174 3.57 -5.77 -2.81
C TRP A 174 4.94 -5.47 -2.19
N GLY A 175 5.04 -4.41 -1.39
CA GLY A 175 6.33 -3.83 -0.95
C GLY A 175 6.34 -2.30 -0.87
N ALA A 176 5.28 -1.65 -1.32
CA ALA A 176 4.95 -0.25 -1.07
C ALA A 176 3.43 -0.13 -0.84
N TYR A 177 2.98 0.79 0.01
CA TYR A 177 1.55 1.08 0.20
C TYR A 177 1.02 2.01 -0.90
N PRO A 178 -0.29 1.99 -1.21
CA PRO A 178 -0.91 2.96 -2.09
C PRO A 178 -0.64 4.41 -1.63
N GLY A 179 -0.08 5.23 -2.51
CA GLY A 179 0.32 6.61 -2.21
C GLY A 179 1.64 6.75 -1.43
N GLU A 180 2.37 5.66 -1.16
CA GLU A 180 3.67 5.74 -0.48
C GLU A 180 4.70 6.38 -1.43
N ALA A 181 5.37 7.44 -0.96
CA ALA A 181 6.44 8.11 -1.69
C ALA A 181 7.73 8.16 -0.85
N PHE A 182 8.86 7.77 -1.44
CA PHE A 182 10.18 7.75 -0.81
C PHE A 182 11.29 7.79 -1.87
N LYS A 183 12.51 8.14 -1.43
CA LYS A 183 13.78 8.17 -2.17
C LYS A 183 14.91 7.75 -1.23
#